data_AF-A0A183J4R5-F1
#
_entry.id   AF-A0A183J4R5-F1
#
_cell.length_a   1.000
_cell.length_b   1.000
_cell.length_c   1.000
_cell.angle_alpha   90.00
_cell.angle_beta   90.00
_cell.angle_gamma   90.00
#
_symmetry.space_group_name_H-M   'P 1'
#
loop_
_entity.id
_entity.type
_entity.pdbx_description
1 polymer ?
#
loop_
_entity_poly.entity_id
_entity_poly.type
_entity_poly.pdbx_seq_one_letter_code
_entity_poly.pdbx_strand_id
1 'polypeptide(L)' 'MVRHECAEALGAIANDDCKPVLQRYLNDPSRVVRESCEIALDVCDYANSCEFQYADLLTVST' A
#
# COMPACT_ATOMS: atom_id res chain seq x y z
N MET A 1 1.13 -3.48 -16.42
CA MET A 1 -0.24 -3.03 -16.13
C MET A 1 -0.90 -3.91 -15.09
N VAL A 2 -1.49 -5.07 -15.40
CA VAL A 2 -2.25 -5.87 -14.39
C VAL A 2 -1.53 -6.07 -13.05
N ARG A 3 -0.26 -6.48 -13.05
CA ARG A 3 0.50 -6.71 -11.80
C ARG A 3 0.81 -5.44 -11.01
N HIS A 4 0.91 -4.30 -11.68
CA HIS A 4 1.06 -2.99 -11.06
C HIS A 4 -0.24 -2.61 -10.35
N GLU A 5 -1.39 -2.71 -11.04
CA GLU A 5 -2.71 -2.48 -10.44
C GLU A 5 -2.96 -3.41 -9.24
N CYS A 6 -2.52 -4.67 -9.32
CA CYS A 6 -2.61 -5.60 -8.19
C CYS A 6 -1.75 -5.16 -7.00
N ALA A 7 -0.54 -4.66 -7.22
CA ALA A 7 0.32 -4.16 -6.15
C ALA A 7 -0.30 -2.92 -5.49
N GLU A 8 -0.83 -1.98 -6.28
CA GLU A 8 -1.53 -0.79 -5.77
C GLU A 8 -2.77 -1.16 -4.98
N ALA A 9 -3.58 -2.10 -5.48
CA ALA A 9 -4.77 -2.59 -4.78
C ALA A 9 -4.40 -3.25 -3.44
N LEU A 10 -3.33 -4.05 -3.39
CA LEU A 10 -2.84 -4.64 -2.14
C LEU A 10 -2.35 -3.56 -1.17
N GLY A 11 -1.66 -2.53 -1.67
CA GLY A 11 -1.23 -1.37 -0.89
C GLY A 11 -2.41 -0.64 -0.25
N ALA A 12 -3.46 -0.39 -1.03
CA ALA A 12 -4.67 0.29 -0.57
C ALA A 12 -5.50 -0.54 0.42
N ILE A 13 -5.49 -1.87 0.32
CA ILE A 13 -6.15 -2.76 1.29
C ILE A 13 -5.39 -2.78 2.63
N ALA A 14 -4.06 -2.73 2.60
CA ALA A 14 -3.19 -2.60 3.77
C ALA A 14 -3.38 -3.66 4.88
N ASN A 15 -3.86 -4.86 4.54
CA ASN A 15 -4.00 -5.98 5.49
C ASN A 15 -2.64 -6.68 5.76
N ASP A 16 -2.53 -7.41 6.86
CA ASP A 16 -1.32 -8.15 7.26
C ASP A 16 -0.87 -9.17 6.20
N ASP A 17 -1.82 -9.74 5.44
CA ASP A 17 -1.54 -10.67 4.35
C ASP A 17 -0.97 -10.00 3.09
N CYS A 18 -1.11 -8.68 2.94
CA CYS A 18 -0.67 -7.95 1.75
C CYS A 18 0.85 -7.76 1.72
N LYS A 19 1.46 -7.40 2.87
CA LYS A 19 2.90 -7.08 2.97
C LYS A 19 3.81 -8.24 2.52
N PRO A 20 3.60 -9.51 2.93
CA PRO A 20 4.43 -10.63 2.47
C PRO A 20 4.40 -10.81 0.94
N VAL A 21 3.24 -10.57 0.32
CA VAL A 21 3.10 -10.66 -1.15
C VAL A 21 3.87 -9.53 -1.83
N LEU A 22 3.73 -8.30 -1.37
CA LEU A 22 4.45 -7.14 -1.93
C LEU A 22 5.97 -7.31 -1.80
N GLN A 23 6.46 -7.71 -0.62
CA GLN A 23 7.89 -7.97 -0.36
C GLN A 23 8.47 -9.03 -1.30
N ARG A 24 7.71 -10.08 -1.61
CA ARG A 24 8.13 -11.14 -2.54
C ARG A 24 8.46 -10.61 -3.94
N TYR A 25 7.79 -9.53 -4.37
CA TYR A 25 7.94 -8.97 -5.71
C TYR A 25 8.85 -7.74 -5.81
N LEU A 26 9.54 -7.37 -4.73
CA LEU A 26 10.54 -6.30 -4.75
C LEU A 26 11.71 -6.55 -5.72
N ASN A 27 11.99 -7.82 -6.06
CA ASN A 27 13.02 -8.19 -7.03
C ASN A 27 12.45 -8.67 -8.37
N ASP A 28 11.20 -8.36 -8.68
CA ASP A 28 10.58 -8.76 -9.95
C ASP A 28 11.39 -8.25 -11.15
N PRO A 29 11.57 -9.00 -12.26
CA PRO A 29 12.27 -8.49 -13.44
C PRO A 29 11.64 -7.22 -14.03
N SER A 30 10.32 -7.03 -13.89
CA SER A 30 9.64 -5.82 -14.34
C SER A 30 9.88 -4.67 -13.37
N ARG A 31 10.53 -3.61 -13.84
CA ARG A 31 10.75 -2.37 -13.07
C ARG A 31 9.45 -1.81 -12.50
N VAL A 32 8.41 -1.71 -13.34
CA VAL A 32 7.11 -1.16 -12.93
C VAL A 32 6.55 -1.95 -11.75
N VAL A 33 6.66 -3.27 -11.74
CA VAL A 33 6.17 -4.10 -10.63
C VAL A 33 6.96 -3.85 -9.34
N ARG A 34 8.31 -3.79 -9.42
CA ARG A 34 9.16 -3.52 -8.24
C ARG A 34 8.81 -2.18 -7.59
N GLU A 35 8.80 -1.12 -8.40
CA GLU A 35 8.50 0.24 -7.93
C GLU A 35 7.08 0.35 -7.37
N SER A 36 6.12 -0.37 -7.97
CA SER A 36 4.76 -0.44 -7.42
C SER A 36 4.72 -1.13 -6.05
N CYS A 37 5.51 -2.20 -5.87
CA CYS A 37 5.54 -2.92 -4.59
C CYS A 37 6.24 -2.11 -3.50
N GLU A 38 7.28 -1.34 -3.84
CA GLU A 38 7.93 -0.40 -2.91
C GLU A 38 6.93 0.65 -2.41
N ILE A 39 6.27 1.36 -3.34
CA ILE A 39 5.27 2.37 -3.00
C ILE A 39 4.10 1.76 -2.22
N ALA A 40 3.61 0.58 -2.63
CA ALA A 40 2.51 -0.09 -1.95
C ALA A 40 2.85 -0.49 -0.50
N LEU A 41 4.12 -0.82 -0.21
CA LEU A 41 4.56 -1.09 1.17
C LEU A 41 4.53 0.18 2.02
N ASP A 42 5.01 1.30 1.49
CA ASP A 42 4.94 2.60 2.17
C ASP A 42 3.48 3.01 2.43
N VAL A 43 2.58 2.79 1.45
CA VAL A 43 1.14 3.02 1.61
C VAL A 43 0.54 2.11 2.69
N CYS A 44 0.93 0.83 2.75
CA CYS A 44 0.49 -0.07 3.82
C CYS A 44 0.94 0.43 5.19
N ASP A 45 2.18 0.91 5.31
CA ASP A 45 2.74 1.41 6.57
C ASP A 45 2.04 2.69 7.01
N TYR A 46 1.82 3.63 6.10
CA TYR A 46 1.07 4.85 6.36
C TYR A 46 -0.36 4.56 6.80
N ALA A 47 -1.09 3.71 6.07
CA ALA A 47 -2.48 3.36 6.37
C ALA A 47 -2.67 2.67 7.73
N ASN A 48 -1.66 1.92 8.18
CA ASN A 48 -1.68 1.25 9.49
C ASN A 48 -1.06 2.10 10.62
N SER A 49 -0.52 3.28 10.29
CA SER A 49 0.02 4.20 11.28
C SER A 49 -1.09 5.04 11.93
N CYS A 50 -0.80 5.63 13.09
CA CYS A 50 -1.65 6.67 13.68
C CYS A 50 -1.26 8.07 13.17
N GLU A 51 -0.66 8.17 11.98
CA GLU A 51 -0.32 9.46 11.40
C GLU A 51 -1.58 10.28 11.11
N PHE A 52 -1.42 11.60 11.15
CA PHE A 52 -2.52 12.53 11.01
C PHE A 52 -3.16 12.42 9.61
N GLN A 53 -4.45 12.06 9.59
CA GLN A 53 -5.28 12.10 8.40
C GLN A 53 -6.32 13.22 8.53
N TYR A 54 -6.17 14.27 7.70
CA TYR A 54 -7.01 15.47 7.78
C TYR A 54 -8.51 15.20 7.64
N ALA A 55 -8.89 14.13 6.94
CA ALA A 55 -10.29 13.73 6.74
C ALA A 55 -10.96 13.25 8.02
N ASP A 56 -10.20 12.70 8.98
CA ASP A 56 -10.74 12.22 10.25
C ASP A 56 -11.34 13.37 11.07
N LEU A 57 -10.81 14.59 10.93
CA LEU A 57 -11.33 15.79 11.57
C LEU A 57 -12.78 16.12 11.18
N LEU A 58 -13.23 15.68 10.00
CA LEU A 58 -14.61 15.87 9.55
C LEU A 58 -15.60 14.92 10.24
N THR A 59 -15.11 13.85 10.86
CA THR A 59 -15.95 12.83 11.52
C THR A 59 -16.23 13.15 12.99
N VAL A 60 -15.52 14.11 13.60
CA VAL A 60 -15.62 14.46 15.04
C VAL A 60 -16.76 15.47 15.34
N SER A 61 -17.74 15.63 14.45
CA SER A 61 -18.83 16.62 14.61
C SER A 61 -20.17 16.06 15.13
N THR A 62 -20.19 14.89 15.76
CA THR A 62 -21.37 14.31 16.45
C THR A 62 -21.06 14.04 17.91
#